data_AF-A0A937WFL9-F1
#
_entry.id   AF-A0A937WFL9-F1
#
_cell.length_a   1.000
_cell.length_b   1.000
_cell.length_c   1.000
_cell.angle_alpha   90.00
_cell.angle_beta   90.00
_cell.angle_gamma   90.00
#
_symmetry.space_group_name_H-M   'P 1'
#
loop_
_entity.id
_entity.type
_entity.pdbx_description
1 polymer ?
#
loop_
_entity_poly.entity_id
_entity_poly.type
_entity_poly.pdbx_seq_one_letter_code
_entity_poly.pdbx_strand_id
1 'polypeptide(L)'
;MTKIFNTAGHCKRDIHYMIDPIPRFADVNELIDAQKYFVIHAPRQSGKTTLLYELTNKLNKAGKYTALNVNIQAASIFSDDVPEGMKVIISAIMLTAKERLPVDEQPNPPTDNSSGSYLIVNMLNQWAKKNPKPIVLFIDEADSIHDNLFLSLLHQLRSGYELRPGAFPQSIALVGLRDVRDYKIRIRPESESLGKSSPFNIKSESLTMSNFTGEEIASLYKQHTDGTGQIFSEEAIQKAFELTGGQPWLVNALAAQVVYKILKKNYSVPVTVEHILQAKEELILRRDTHLDSLIDKLREERVKRVIIPILTGESTQDDPIEDDIMYVKDLGLIRNDRGRVEIANPIYNEVIPRALTWASQQMMYIEESWYIKPDGKLNMDEFLKGFQKFFRRHAESWVERFDYREAGPQLLLQAYLHRVVNTGGAIEREFAVGSGRADLCVKYQGDMHALELKLYYDNYTESEGLEQLNRYLDQLDLKRGYLVIFDLSKTKSWEEKLYWKEVEYEGKRIAVVGM
;
A
#
# COMPACT_ATOMS: atom_id res chain seq x y z
N MET A 1 -13.30 24.66 -17.45
CA MET A 1 -11.88 24.37 -17.13
C MET A 1 -11.53 23.03 -17.73
N THR A 2 -10.32 22.87 -18.25
CA THR A 2 -9.83 21.54 -18.66
C THR A 2 -9.65 20.68 -17.41
N LYS A 3 -10.11 19.43 -17.47
CA LYS A 3 -9.98 18.47 -16.36
C LYS A 3 -8.51 18.23 -16.01
N ILE A 4 -8.24 17.80 -14.79
CA ILE A 4 -6.89 17.49 -14.30
C ILE A 4 -6.80 16.10 -13.68
N PHE A 5 -5.58 15.56 -13.62
CA PHE A 5 -5.29 14.35 -12.83
C PHE A 5 -5.30 14.74 -11.36
N ASN A 6 -5.87 13.89 -10.51
CA ASN A 6 -6.06 14.20 -9.10
C ASN A 6 -5.38 13.17 -8.20
N THR A 7 -4.61 13.68 -7.23
CA THR A 7 -3.86 12.87 -6.24
C THR A 7 -4.24 13.22 -4.80
N ALA A 8 -5.18 14.14 -4.59
CA ALA A 8 -5.61 14.59 -3.26
C ALA A 8 -7.14 14.67 -3.15
N GLY A 9 -7.68 14.20 -2.03
CA GLY A 9 -9.13 14.16 -1.80
C GLY A 9 -9.89 13.26 -2.79
N HIS A 10 -11.22 13.38 -2.80
CA HIS A 10 -12.07 12.63 -3.73
C HIS A 10 -12.05 13.23 -5.14
N CYS A 11 -12.29 12.40 -6.15
CA CYS A 11 -12.42 12.88 -7.51
C CYS A 11 -13.80 13.50 -7.77
N LYS A 12 -13.85 14.57 -8.57
CA LYS A 12 -15.10 15.22 -8.99
C LYS A 12 -15.21 15.16 -10.51
N ARG A 13 -16.33 14.65 -11.03
CA ARG A 13 -16.52 14.36 -12.47
C ARG A 13 -16.36 15.59 -13.38
N ASP A 14 -16.63 16.77 -12.87
CA ASP A 14 -16.62 18.04 -13.60
C ASP A 14 -15.20 18.61 -13.78
N ILE A 15 -14.30 18.37 -12.84
CA ILE A 15 -12.95 18.96 -12.83
C ILE A 15 -11.79 17.95 -12.88
N HIS A 16 -12.03 16.66 -12.62
CA HIS A 16 -10.99 15.63 -12.60
C HIS A 16 -11.18 14.58 -13.70
N TYR A 17 -10.07 14.07 -14.24
CA TYR A 17 -10.05 12.80 -14.96
C TYR A 17 -10.33 11.68 -13.96
N MET A 18 -11.28 10.81 -14.28
CA MET A 18 -11.64 9.71 -13.40
C MET A 18 -12.29 8.56 -14.16
N ILE A 19 -12.12 7.37 -13.62
CA ILE A 19 -12.80 6.15 -14.06
C ILE A 19 -14.08 6.04 -13.24
N ASP A 20 -15.17 5.56 -13.84
CA ASP A 20 -16.40 5.33 -13.10
C ASP A 20 -16.15 4.28 -12.01
N PRO A 21 -16.29 4.62 -10.72
CA PRO A 21 -16.02 3.66 -9.65
C PRO A 21 -17.17 2.64 -9.48
N ILE A 22 -18.35 2.89 -10.04
CA ILE A 22 -19.56 2.08 -9.79
C ILE A 22 -19.46 0.67 -10.41
N PRO A 23 -19.01 0.48 -11.67
CA PRO A 23 -18.85 -0.87 -12.24
C PRO A 23 -17.86 -1.74 -11.48
N ARG A 24 -16.88 -1.12 -10.80
CA ARG A 24 -15.89 -1.79 -9.95
C ARG A 24 -16.49 -2.29 -8.62
N PHE A 25 -17.78 -2.04 -8.40
CA PHE A 25 -18.59 -2.42 -7.24
C PHE A 25 -20.02 -2.77 -7.65
N ALA A 26 -20.17 -3.70 -8.60
CA ALA A 26 -21.47 -4.10 -9.12
C ALA A 26 -22.44 -4.60 -8.02
N ASP A 27 -21.92 -5.34 -7.04
CA ASP A 27 -22.72 -6.07 -6.05
C ASP A 27 -23.36 -5.17 -4.99
N VAL A 28 -22.92 -3.92 -4.86
CA VAL A 28 -23.41 -3.02 -3.80
C VAL A 28 -24.91 -2.74 -3.94
N ASN A 29 -25.41 -2.59 -5.17
CA ASN A 29 -26.84 -2.35 -5.38
C ASN A 29 -27.67 -3.59 -4.99
N GLU A 30 -27.17 -4.79 -5.31
CA GLU A 30 -27.83 -6.05 -4.94
C GLU A 30 -27.89 -6.22 -3.42
N LEU A 31 -26.79 -5.90 -2.71
CA LEU A 31 -26.75 -5.92 -1.25
C LEU A 31 -27.74 -4.93 -0.63
N ILE A 32 -27.85 -3.72 -1.19
CA ILE A 32 -28.79 -2.70 -0.72
C ILE A 32 -30.24 -3.16 -0.95
N ASP A 33 -30.55 -3.66 -2.14
CA ASP A 33 -31.89 -4.15 -2.50
C ASP A 33 -32.29 -5.38 -1.66
N ALA A 34 -31.33 -6.23 -1.31
CA ALA A 34 -31.49 -7.36 -0.39
C ALA A 34 -31.49 -6.94 1.10
N GLN A 35 -31.51 -5.64 1.39
CA GLN A 35 -31.52 -5.05 2.74
C GLN A 35 -30.39 -5.59 3.61
N LYS A 36 -29.19 -5.71 3.05
CA LYS A 36 -28.02 -6.21 3.79
C LYS A 36 -27.22 -5.10 4.42
N TYR A 37 -26.57 -5.43 5.53
CA TYR A 37 -25.47 -4.65 6.09
C TYR A 37 -24.17 -5.28 5.61
N PHE A 38 -23.21 -4.45 5.24
CA PHE A 38 -21.97 -4.91 4.62
C PHE A 38 -20.80 -4.02 4.99
N VAL A 39 -19.60 -4.43 4.59
CA VAL A 39 -18.36 -3.68 4.82
C VAL A 39 -17.69 -3.43 3.49
N ILE A 40 -17.21 -2.21 3.28
CA ILE A 40 -16.34 -1.86 2.16
C ILE A 40 -14.97 -1.60 2.75
N HIS A 41 -13.99 -2.43 2.41
CA HIS A 41 -12.60 -2.22 2.81
C HIS A 41 -11.73 -2.09 1.58
N ALA A 42 -10.78 -1.16 1.59
CA ALA A 42 -9.80 -1.07 0.52
C ALA A 42 -8.56 -0.34 1.02
N PRO A 43 -7.40 -0.49 0.35
CA PRO A 43 -6.19 0.26 0.68
C PRO A 43 -6.40 1.78 0.69
N ARG A 44 -5.50 2.53 1.34
CA ARG A 44 -5.49 4.00 1.27
C ARG A 44 -5.39 4.45 -0.20
N GLN A 45 -6.10 5.53 -0.53
CA GLN A 45 -6.07 6.16 -1.86
C GLN A 45 -6.46 5.25 -3.04
N SER A 46 -7.30 4.25 -2.79
CA SER A 46 -7.93 3.40 -3.82
C SER A 46 -9.15 4.02 -4.49
N GLY A 47 -9.65 5.16 -3.98
CA GLY A 47 -10.86 5.83 -4.49
C GLY A 47 -12.14 5.57 -3.71
N LYS A 48 -12.06 5.06 -2.46
CA LYS A 48 -13.23 4.73 -1.61
C LYS A 48 -14.17 5.90 -1.47
N THR A 49 -13.64 7.05 -1.09
CA THR A 49 -14.44 8.25 -0.92
C THR A 49 -15.09 8.66 -2.24
N THR A 50 -14.37 8.64 -3.37
CA THR A 50 -14.96 8.90 -4.69
C THR A 50 -16.15 7.97 -4.98
N LEU A 51 -16.01 6.66 -4.72
CA LEU A 51 -17.10 5.69 -4.85
C LEU A 51 -18.30 6.07 -3.99
N LEU A 52 -18.09 6.35 -2.69
CA LEU A 52 -19.18 6.63 -1.77
C LEU A 52 -20.01 7.84 -2.22
N TYR A 53 -19.37 8.89 -2.71
CA TYR A 53 -20.07 10.06 -3.23
C TYR A 53 -20.87 9.72 -4.49
N GLU A 54 -20.27 8.98 -5.42
CA GLU A 54 -20.93 8.57 -6.67
C GLU A 54 -22.12 7.65 -6.43
N LEU A 55 -21.96 6.67 -5.53
CA LEU A 55 -23.02 5.75 -5.13
C LEU A 55 -24.15 6.49 -4.40
N THR A 56 -23.83 7.35 -3.43
CA THR A 56 -24.82 8.17 -2.72
C THR A 56 -25.63 9.02 -3.70
N ASN A 57 -24.95 9.70 -4.63
CA ASN A 57 -25.60 10.51 -5.65
C ASN A 57 -26.48 9.68 -6.58
N LYS A 58 -26.03 8.49 -7.00
CA LYS A 58 -26.81 7.58 -7.86
C LYS A 58 -28.08 7.10 -7.14
N LEU A 59 -27.97 6.68 -5.88
CA LEU A 59 -29.11 6.20 -5.09
C LEU A 59 -30.15 7.30 -4.85
N ASN A 60 -29.70 8.51 -4.50
CA ASN A 60 -30.60 9.65 -4.31
C ASN A 60 -31.28 10.07 -5.62
N LYS A 61 -30.56 10.11 -6.74
CA LYS A 61 -31.13 10.42 -8.06
C LYS A 61 -32.15 9.38 -8.53
N ALA A 62 -31.98 8.12 -8.18
CA ALA A 62 -32.95 7.07 -8.48
C ALA A 62 -34.28 7.26 -7.72
N GLY A 63 -34.30 8.07 -6.66
CA GLY A 63 -35.51 8.43 -5.90
C GLY A 63 -36.03 7.33 -4.96
N LYS A 64 -35.47 6.12 -5.00
CA LYS A 64 -35.88 4.97 -4.18
C LYS A 64 -35.42 5.06 -2.72
N TYR A 65 -34.31 5.76 -2.47
CA TYR A 65 -33.63 5.77 -1.18
C TYR A 65 -33.29 7.19 -0.71
N THR A 66 -33.15 7.33 0.60
CA THR A 66 -32.40 8.43 1.21
C THR A 66 -31.01 7.90 1.56
N ALA A 67 -30.04 8.20 0.71
CA ALA A 67 -28.66 7.77 0.88
C ALA A 67 -27.81 8.90 1.48
N LEU A 68 -27.01 8.56 2.48
CA LEU A 68 -26.06 9.49 3.11
C LEU A 68 -24.72 8.79 3.32
N ASN A 69 -23.62 9.44 2.92
CA ASN A 69 -22.28 9.06 3.37
C ASN A 69 -21.77 10.06 4.41
N VAL A 70 -21.30 9.56 5.54
CA VAL A 70 -20.78 10.34 6.66
C VAL A 70 -19.37 9.89 6.98
N ASN A 71 -18.45 10.83 7.17
CA ASN A 71 -17.12 10.54 7.69
C ASN A 71 -17.13 10.72 9.21
N ILE A 72 -16.69 9.70 9.95
CA ILE A 72 -16.71 9.71 11.42
C ILE A 72 -15.32 9.85 12.05
N GLN A 73 -14.31 10.23 11.26
CA GLN A 73 -12.92 10.33 11.69
C GLN A 73 -12.73 11.24 12.90
N ALA A 74 -13.48 12.35 12.97
CA ALA A 74 -13.41 13.29 14.09
C ALA A 74 -13.72 12.66 15.46
N ALA A 75 -14.46 11.54 15.49
CA ALA A 75 -14.77 10.84 16.73
C ALA A 75 -13.56 10.08 17.31
N SER A 76 -12.50 9.84 16.53
CA SER A 76 -11.31 9.12 17.00
C SER A 76 -10.58 9.83 18.14
N ILE A 77 -10.71 11.15 18.24
CA ILE A 77 -10.16 11.98 19.32
C ILE A 77 -10.72 11.56 20.69
N PHE A 78 -11.94 11.01 20.71
CA PHE A 78 -12.68 10.63 21.91
C PHE A 78 -12.79 9.11 22.05
N SER A 79 -11.78 8.35 21.57
CA SER A 79 -11.81 6.89 21.64
C SER A 79 -11.92 6.36 23.08
N ASP A 80 -11.38 7.11 24.05
CA ASP A 80 -11.45 6.80 25.49
C ASP A 80 -12.72 7.34 26.18
N ASP A 81 -13.41 8.31 25.56
CA ASP A 81 -14.68 8.89 26.05
C ASP A 81 -15.82 8.49 25.12
N VAL A 82 -16.33 7.28 25.34
CA VAL A 82 -17.40 6.70 24.50
C VAL A 82 -18.64 7.61 24.41
N PRO A 83 -19.18 8.17 25.51
CA PRO A 83 -20.29 9.12 25.43
C PRO A 83 -20.02 10.30 24.52
N GLU A 84 -18.85 10.94 24.62
CA GLU A 84 -18.53 12.10 23.79
C GLU A 84 -18.28 11.70 22.33
N GLY A 85 -17.55 10.62 22.08
CA GLY A 85 -17.36 10.07 20.74
C GLY A 85 -18.68 9.76 20.03
N MET A 86 -19.68 9.23 20.75
CA MET A 86 -21.02 9.00 20.21
C MET A 86 -21.74 10.29 19.80
N LYS A 87 -21.62 11.35 20.60
CA LYS A 87 -22.19 12.67 20.24
C LYS A 87 -21.51 13.26 19.00
N VAL A 88 -20.21 13.07 18.85
CA VAL A 88 -19.48 13.51 17.65
C VAL A 88 -19.97 12.78 16.41
N ILE A 89 -20.19 11.45 16.49
CA ILE A 89 -20.75 10.67 15.37
C ILE A 89 -22.15 11.17 14.99
N ILE A 90 -23.02 11.41 15.98
CA ILE A 90 -24.37 11.96 15.73
C ILE A 90 -24.29 13.33 15.08
N SER A 91 -23.41 14.19 15.59
CA SER A 91 -23.20 15.54 15.05
C SER A 91 -22.72 15.47 13.60
N ALA A 92 -21.81 14.56 13.27
CA ALA A 92 -21.35 14.34 11.91
C ALA A 92 -22.49 13.91 10.97
N ILE A 93 -23.35 12.98 11.41
CA ILE A 93 -24.53 12.55 10.64
C ILE A 93 -25.47 13.73 10.40
N MET A 94 -25.82 14.46 11.45
CA MET A 94 -26.76 15.59 11.37
C MET A 94 -26.24 16.72 10.47
N LEU A 95 -24.98 17.13 10.64
CA LEU A 95 -24.37 18.19 9.83
C LEU A 95 -24.31 17.77 8.36
N THR A 96 -23.88 16.54 8.08
CA THR A 96 -23.79 16.05 6.70
C THR A 96 -25.17 15.92 6.06
N ALA A 97 -26.17 15.44 6.81
CA ALA A 97 -27.55 15.36 6.33
C ALA A 97 -28.12 16.74 6.00
N LYS A 98 -27.87 17.75 6.86
CA LYS A 98 -28.32 19.13 6.64
C LYS A 98 -27.77 19.73 5.34
N GLU A 99 -26.53 19.39 5.00
CA GLU A 99 -25.88 19.87 3.77
C GLU A 99 -26.32 19.11 2.52
N ARG A 100 -26.65 17.82 2.63
CA ARG A 100 -26.76 16.91 1.46
C ARG A 100 -28.15 16.36 1.20
N LEU A 101 -29.05 16.41 2.16
CA LEU A 101 -30.40 15.86 2.04
C LEU A 101 -31.46 16.97 1.99
N PRO A 102 -32.57 16.73 1.26
CA PRO A 102 -33.78 17.56 1.38
C PRO A 102 -34.25 17.69 2.83
N VAL A 103 -34.87 18.82 3.19
CA VAL A 103 -35.30 19.12 4.57
C VAL A 103 -36.23 18.04 5.14
N ASP A 104 -37.11 17.48 4.32
CA ASP A 104 -38.05 16.41 4.68
C ASP A 104 -37.40 15.03 4.84
N GLU A 105 -36.14 14.87 4.40
CA GLU A 105 -35.36 13.64 4.53
C GLU A 105 -34.28 13.73 5.64
N GLN A 106 -34.20 14.85 6.37
CA GLN A 106 -33.17 15.09 7.38
C GLN A 106 -33.52 14.44 8.75
N PRO A 107 -32.52 13.96 9.51
CA PRO A 107 -32.72 13.52 10.88
C PRO A 107 -33.06 14.72 11.79
N ASN A 108 -33.90 14.47 12.80
CA ASN A 108 -34.17 15.46 13.84
C ASN A 108 -33.09 15.42 14.93
N PRO A 109 -32.87 16.53 15.65
CA PRO A 109 -32.03 16.52 16.85
C PRO A 109 -32.51 15.46 17.84
N PRO A 110 -31.58 14.76 18.53
CA PRO A 110 -31.96 13.84 19.60
C PRO A 110 -32.76 14.61 20.65
N THR A 111 -33.94 14.10 20.99
CA THR A 111 -34.83 14.72 21.98
C THR A 111 -34.49 14.34 23.43
N ASP A 112 -33.58 13.39 23.63
CA ASP A 112 -33.36 12.72 24.90
C ASP A 112 -31.92 12.94 25.41
N ASN A 113 -31.78 13.32 26.68
CA ASN A 113 -30.49 13.42 27.40
C ASN A 113 -30.00 12.03 27.89
N SER A 114 -30.43 10.95 27.24
CA SER A 114 -30.10 9.58 27.61
C SER A 114 -28.58 9.34 27.61
N SER A 115 -28.04 8.75 28.68
CA SER A 115 -26.62 8.45 28.84
C SER A 115 -26.14 7.46 27.77
N GLY A 116 -25.17 7.88 26.94
CA GLY A 116 -24.19 7.10 26.14
C GLY A 116 -24.66 5.92 25.27
N SER A 117 -25.33 4.93 25.85
CA SER A 117 -25.47 3.56 25.31
C SER A 117 -26.58 3.37 24.28
N TYR A 118 -27.49 4.34 24.09
CA TYR A 118 -28.61 4.23 23.14
C TYR A 118 -28.76 5.45 22.22
N LEU A 119 -27.78 6.35 22.19
CA LEU A 119 -27.90 7.63 21.48
C LEU A 119 -28.03 7.46 19.96
N ILE A 120 -27.19 6.61 19.35
CA ILE A 120 -27.22 6.40 17.90
C ILE A 120 -28.46 5.61 17.51
N VAL A 121 -28.79 4.53 18.24
CA VAL A 121 -29.95 3.70 17.90
C VAL A 121 -31.25 4.49 17.96
N ASN A 122 -31.42 5.35 18.98
CA ASN A 122 -32.61 6.20 19.10
C ASN A 122 -32.69 7.22 17.96
N MET A 123 -31.59 7.91 17.65
CA MET A 123 -31.54 8.90 16.57
C MET A 123 -31.86 8.25 15.21
N LEU A 124 -31.22 7.12 14.89
CA LEU A 124 -31.46 6.40 13.63
C LEU A 124 -32.88 5.83 13.56
N ASN A 125 -33.46 5.38 14.67
CA ASN A 125 -34.85 4.90 14.73
C ASN A 125 -35.85 6.02 14.44
N GLN A 126 -35.67 7.18 15.08
CA GLN A 126 -36.52 8.35 14.87
C GLN A 126 -36.39 8.88 13.44
N TRP A 127 -35.18 8.89 12.90
CA TRP A 127 -34.96 9.29 11.51
C TRP A 127 -35.69 8.35 10.55
N ALA A 128 -35.46 7.03 10.64
CA ALA A 128 -36.09 6.05 9.75
C ALA A 128 -37.62 6.07 9.78
N LYS A 129 -38.24 6.25 10.95
CA LYS A 129 -39.72 6.32 11.08
C LYS A 129 -40.33 7.54 10.42
N LYS A 130 -39.61 8.66 10.40
CA LYS A 130 -40.10 9.94 9.84
C LYS A 130 -39.68 10.13 8.39
N ASN A 131 -38.61 9.46 7.97
CA ASN A 131 -38.06 9.61 6.64
C ASN A 131 -39.01 8.99 5.60
N PRO A 132 -39.31 9.69 4.49
CA PRO A 132 -40.29 9.20 3.50
C PRO A 132 -39.80 7.98 2.71
N LYS A 133 -38.50 7.67 2.76
CA LYS A 133 -37.85 6.61 1.99
C LYS A 133 -37.01 5.71 2.90
N PRO A 134 -36.70 4.46 2.49
CA PRO A 134 -35.72 3.66 3.20
C PRO A 134 -34.34 4.33 3.19
N ILE A 135 -33.66 4.33 4.34
CA ILE A 135 -32.36 4.98 4.51
C ILE A 135 -31.23 4.00 4.17
N VAL A 136 -30.24 4.48 3.40
CA VAL A 136 -28.96 3.79 3.15
C VAL A 136 -27.84 4.65 3.72
N LEU A 137 -27.13 4.16 4.72
CA LEU A 137 -26.09 4.92 5.43
C LEU A 137 -24.70 4.32 5.19
N PHE A 138 -23.80 5.10 4.60
CA PHE A 138 -22.38 4.76 4.48
C PHE A 138 -21.59 5.48 5.57
N ILE A 139 -20.95 4.72 6.46
CA ILE A 139 -20.11 5.24 7.55
C ILE A 139 -18.65 5.10 7.11
N ASP A 140 -18.07 6.20 6.63
CA ASP A 140 -16.70 6.32 6.14
C ASP A 140 -15.70 6.56 7.28
N GLU A 141 -14.48 6.06 7.09
CA GLU A 141 -13.43 5.96 8.10
C GLU A 141 -13.89 5.28 9.40
N ALA A 142 -14.68 4.23 9.29
CA ALA A 142 -15.06 3.42 10.46
C ALA A 142 -13.83 2.80 11.16
N ASP A 143 -12.72 2.67 10.45
CA ASP A 143 -11.44 2.18 10.95
C ASP A 143 -10.62 3.21 11.71
N SER A 144 -11.03 4.48 11.78
CA SER A 144 -10.32 5.49 12.57
C SER A 144 -10.68 5.45 14.05
N ILE A 145 -11.88 4.95 14.38
CA ILE A 145 -12.33 4.78 15.77
C ILE A 145 -11.95 3.39 16.26
N HIS A 146 -11.54 3.30 17.53
CA HIS A 146 -10.97 2.08 18.09
C HIS A 146 -11.64 1.67 19.42
N ASP A 147 -11.32 0.47 19.88
CA ASP A 147 -11.62 -0.06 21.22
C ASP A 147 -13.11 0.05 21.61
N ASN A 148 -13.39 0.68 22.75
CA ASN A 148 -14.72 0.74 23.35
C ASN A 148 -15.71 1.58 22.53
N LEU A 149 -15.24 2.63 21.86
CA LEU A 149 -16.09 3.48 21.02
C LEU A 149 -16.59 2.70 19.79
N PHE A 150 -15.69 1.98 19.11
CA PHE A 150 -16.06 1.14 17.98
C PHE A 150 -17.01 0.01 18.37
N LEU A 151 -16.72 -0.69 19.47
CA LEU A 151 -17.61 -1.73 20.00
C LEU A 151 -19.01 -1.19 20.33
N SER A 152 -19.08 -0.05 20.99
CA SER A 152 -20.35 0.59 21.35
C SER A 152 -21.15 0.96 20.10
N LEU A 153 -20.50 1.45 19.03
CA LEU A 153 -21.15 1.72 17.75
C LEU A 153 -21.76 0.43 17.16
N LEU A 154 -20.96 -0.64 17.07
CA LEU A 154 -21.43 -1.92 16.51
C LEU A 154 -22.60 -2.50 17.31
N HIS A 155 -22.54 -2.46 18.64
CA HIS A 155 -23.63 -2.93 19.49
C HIS A 155 -24.93 -2.15 19.26
N GLN A 156 -24.85 -0.81 19.15
CA GLN A 156 -26.03 0.02 18.88
C GLN A 156 -26.61 -0.23 17.48
N LEU A 157 -25.76 -0.37 16.46
CA LEU A 157 -26.22 -0.74 15.10
C LEU A 157 -26.90 -2.11 15.08
N ARG A 158 -26.38 -3.08 15.85
CA ARG A 158 -26.97 -4.41 15.99
C ARG A 158 -28.33 -4.38 16.66
N SER A 159 -28.48 -3.60 17.72
CA SER A 159 -29.75 -3.49 18.46
C SER A 159 -30.91 -2.96 17.60
N GLY A 160 -30.63 -2.13 16.60
CA GLY A 160 -31.65 -1.64 15.66
C GLY A 160 -31.91 -2.55 14.44
N TYR A 161 -31.10 -3.58 14.22
CA TYR A 161 -31.10 -4.36 12.97
C TYR A 161 -32.44 -5.05 12.65
N GLU A 162 -33.16 -5.53 13.65
CA GLU A 162 -34.45 -6.22 13.46
C GLU A 162 -35.60 -5.26 13.10
N LEU A 163 -35.40 -3.94 13.25
CA LEU A 163 -36.41 -2.92 13.03
C LEU A 163 -36.42 -2.38 11.58
N ARG A 164 -35.60 -2.96 10.70
CA ARG A 164 -35.43 -2.53 9.31
C ARG A 164 -36.54 -3.08 8.40
N PRO A 165 -36.87 -2.39 7.30
CA PRO A 165 -36.42 -1.04 6.92
C PRO A 165 -37.29 0.08 7.53
N GLY A 166 -38.39 -0.24 8.23
CA GLY A 166 -39.42 0.73 8.61
C GLY A 166 -39.13 1.60 9.83
N ALA A 167 -38.21 1.16 10.71
CA ALA A 167 -37.86 1.88 11.93
C ALA A 167 -36.34 1.88 12.20
N PHE A 168 -35.53 1.54 11.20
CA PHE A 168 -34.07 1.64 11.25
C PHE A 168 -33.52 1.64 9.82
N PRO A 169 -32.31 2.19 9.54
CA PRO A 169 -31.77 2.23 8.18
C PRO A 169 -31.81 0.87 7.49
N GLN A 170 -32.33 0.80 6.26
CA GLN A 170 -32.45 -0.44 5.50
C GLN A 170 -31.10 -1.12 5.34
N SER A 171 -30.08 -0.34 4.97
CA SER A 171 -28.72 -0.81 4.75
C SER A 171 -27.71 0.14 5.39
N ILE A 172 -26.71 -0.45 6.04
CA ILE A 172 -25.55 0.27 6.57
C ILE A 172 -24.30 -0.38 6.00
N ALA A 173 -23.41 0.46 5.47
CA ALA A 173 -22.09 0.06 5.03
C ALA A 173 -21.03 0.70 5.93
N LEU A 174 -20.21 -0.12 6.60
CA LEU A 174 -19.01 0.38 7.28
C LEU A 174 -17.87 0.41 6.27
N VAL A 175 -17.22 1.56 6.11
CA VAL A 175 -16.20 1.78 5.10
C VAL A 175 -14.88 2.15 5.78
N GLY A 176 -13.79 1.49 5.41
CA GLY A 176 -12.48 1.74 6.02
C GLY A 176 -11.34 1.04 5.31
N LEU A 177 -10.19 0.94 6.00
CA LEU A 177 -9.00 0.23 5.48
C LEU A 177 -9.04 -1.28 5.72
N ARG A 178 -9.82 -1.75 6.70
CA ARG A 178 -9.74 -3.13 7.21
C ARG A 178 -11.12 -3.75 7.29
N ASP A 179 -11.18 -5.08 7.19
CA ASP A 179 -12.39 -5.82 7.54
C ASP A 179 -12.68 -5.69 9.05
N VAL A 180 -13.95 -5.59 9.43
CA VAL A 180 -14.44 -5.69 10.82
C VAL A 180 -13.87 -6.91 11.56
N ARG A 181 -13.49 -7.99 10.86
CA ARG A 181 -12.79 -9.15 11.42
C ARG A 181 -11.47 -8.80 12.10
N ASP A 182 -10.67 -7.89 11.54
CA ASP A 182 -9.37 -7.49 12.09
C ASP A 182 -9.47 -6.75 13.44
N TYR A 183 -10.63 -6.17 13.75
CA TYR A 183 -10.84 -5.41 14.99
C TYR A 183 -10.93 -6.32 16.21
N LYS A 184 -11.18 -7.63 16.02
CA LYS A 184 -11.18 -8.62 17.11
C LYS A 184 -9.83 -8.70 17.83
N ILE A 185 -8.73 -8.50 17.11
CA ILE A 185 -7.37 -8.80 17.59
C ILE A 185 -6.84 -7.71 18.53
N ARG A 186 -7.13 -6.42 18.28
CA ARG A 186 -6.68 -5.33 19.17
C ARG A 186 -7.44 -5.26 20.48
N ILE A 187 -8.69 -5.70 20.49
CA ILE A 187 -9.58 -5.63 21.65
C ILE A 187 -9.24 -6.71 22.69
N ARG A 188 -8.48 -7.75 22.33
CA ARG A 188 -8.21 -8.89 23.22
C ARG A 188 -6.75 -9.36 23.13
N PRO A 189 -5.87 -8.90 24.04
CA PRO A 189 -4.64 -9.64 24.35
C PRO A 189 -5.01 -11.04 24.86
N GLU A 190 -4.12 -12.01 24.67
CA GLU A 190 -4.25 -13.49 24.75
C GLU A 190 -4.93 -14.15 25.98
N SER A 191 -5.56 -13.42 26.88
CA SER A 191 -6.20 -13.96 28.08
C SER A 191 -7.66 -13.50 28.21
N GLU A 192 -8.57 -14.07 27.40
CA GLU A 192 -9.98 -14.32 27.79
C GLU A 192 -10.74 -14.97 26.63
N SER A 193 -10.65 -16.29 26.58
CA SER A 193 -11.43 -17.16 25.71
C SER A 193 -12.87 -17.31 26.20
N LEU A 194 -13.69 -16.25 26.15
CA LEU A 194 -15.14 -16.35 26.30
C LEU A 194 -15.88 -15.47 25.25
N GLY A 195 -16.64 -16.14 24.37
CA GLY A 195 -17.56 -15.55 23.37
C GLY A 195 -17.08 -15.60 21.91
N LYS A 196 -17.48 -16.63 21.15
CA LYS A 196 -17.07 -16.92 19.75
C LYS A 196 -17.72 -16.05 18.65
N SER A 197 -18.58 -15.08 18.95
CA SER A 197 -19.35 -14.35 17.93
C SER A 197 -18.77 -12.96 17.61
N SER A 198 -18.65 -12.63 16.31
CA SER A 198 -18.37 -11.25 15.86
C SER A 198 -19.41 -10.28 16.44
N PRO A 199 -19.01 -9.11 16.99
CA PRO A 199 -19.97 -8.09 17.45
C PRO A 199 -20.83 -7.55 16.29
N PHE A 200 -20.42 -7.78 15.04
CA PHE A 200 -21.14 -7.43 13.82
C PHE A 200 -21.53 -8.69 13.01
N ASN A 201 -22.12 -9.70 13.65
CA ASN A 201 -22.59 -10.95 13.00
C ASN A 201 -23.84 -10.77 12.11
N ILE A 202 -24.21 -9.52 11.81
CA ILE A 202 -25.31 -9.12 10.92
C ILE A 202 -24.82 -8.71 9.52
N LYS A 203 -23.51 -8.80 9.30
CA LYS A 203 -22.83 -8.53 8.03
C LYS A 203 -23.01 -9.68 7.06
N SER A 204 -23.41 -9.40 5.82
CA SER A 204 -23.47 -10.40 4.75
C SER A 204 -22.14 -10.57 4.02
N GLU A 205 -21.44 -9.47 3.72
CA GLU A 205 -20.33 -9.48 2.77
C GLU A 205 -19.27 -8.40 3.06
N SER A 206 -18.03 -8.66 2.63
CA SER A 206 -16.90 -7.73 2.59
C SER A 206 -16.54 -7.46 1.14
N LEU A 207 -16.63 -6.20 0.71
CA LEU A 207 -16.27 -5.82 -0.66
C LEU A 207 -14.91 -5.10 -0.66
N THR A 208 -14.04 -5.51 -1.58
CA THR A 208 -12.72 -4.89 -1.80
C THR A 208 -12.62 -4.22 -3.17
N MET A 209 -11.99 -3.05 -3.24
CA MET A 209 -11.65 -2.47 -4.56
C MET A 209 -10.51 -3.21 -5.21
N SER A 210 -10.73 -3.67 -6.43
CA SER A 210 -9.67 -4.01 -7.36
C SER A 210 -8.86 -2.76 -7.75
N ASN A 211 -7.61 -2.93 -8.17
CA ASN A 211 -6.85 -1.87 -8.85
C ASN A 211 -7.39 -1.64 -10.28
N PHE A 212 -6.93 -0.57 -10.92
CA PHE A 212 -7.29 -0.32 -12.32
C PHE A 212 -6.69 -1.38 -13.26
N THR A 213 -7.46 -1.81 -14.25
CA THR A 213 -6.94 -2.62 -15.37
C THR A 213 -6.14 -1.75 -16.35
N GLY A 214 -5.38 -2.38 -17.25
CA GLY A 214 -4.69 -1.65 -18.32
C GLY A 214 -5.67 -0.87 -19.22
N GLU A 215 -6.84 -1.44 -19.53
CA GLU A 215 -7.91 -0.78 -20.30
C GLU A 215 -8.48 0.44 -19.57
N GLU A 216 -8.67 0.32 -18.26
CA GLU A 216 -9.12 1.40 -17.39
C GLU A 216 -8.11 2.55 -17.38
N ILE A 217 -6.81 2.26 -17.26
CA ILE A 217 -5.75 3.29 -17.34
C ILE A 217 -5.73 3.94 -18.72
N ALA A 218 -5.82 3.15 -19.79
CA ALA A 218 -5.88 3.67 -21.15
C ALA A 218 -7.07 4.63 -21.33
N SER A 219 -8.24 4.26 -20.82
CA SER A 219 -9.44 5.11 -20.82
C SER A 219 -9.24 6.40 -20.02
N LEU A 220 -8.61 6.33 -18.84
CA LEU A 220 -8.29 7.50 -18.03
C LEU A 220 -7.35 8.48 -18.77
N TYR A 221 -6.27 7.98 -19.37
CA TYR A 221 -5.32 8.81 -20.11
C TYR A 221 -5.88 9.32 -21.43
N LYS A 222 -6.81 8.57 -22.05
CA LYS A 222 -7.56 9.03 -23.21
C LYS A 222 -8.40 10.27 -22.89
N GLN A 223 -9.02 10.36 -21.70
CA GLN A 223 -9.75 11.58 -21.32
C GLN A 223 -8.85 12.83 -21.34
N HIS A 224 -7.59 12.70 -20.96
CA HIS A 224 -6.60 13.78 -21.08
C HIS A 224 -6.29 14.08 -22.55
N THR A 225 -6.00 13.04 -23.33
CA THR A 225 -5.71 13.15 -24.77
C THR A 225 -6.83 13.86 -25.51
N ASP A 226 -8.09 13.49 -25.26
CA ASP A 226 -9.28 14.10 -25.87
C ASP A 226 -9.44 15.57 -25.44
N GLY A 227 -9.01 15.91 -24.22
CA GLY A 227 -9.13 17.26 -23.66
C GLY A 227 -8.00 18.24 -24.03
N THR A 228 -6.81 17.74 -24.37
CA THR A 228 -5.61 18.57 -24.60
C THR A 228 -4.94 18.33 -25.96
N GLY A 229 -5.24 17.24 -26.64
CA GLY A 229 -4.50 16.75 -27.81
C GLY A 229 -3.17 16.07 -27.48
N GLN A 230 -2.75 16.03 -26.20
CA GLN A 230 -1.49 15.39 -25.81
C GLN A 230 -1.66 13.87 -25.74
N ILE A 231 -0.98 13.16 -26.63
CA ILE A 231 -1.06 11.70 -26.74
C ILE A 231 -0.14 11.04 -25.70
N PHE A 232 -0.66 10.00 -25.05
CA PHE A 232 0.14 8.99 -24.36
C PHE A 232 0.38 7.82 -25.32
N SER A 233 1.64 7.47 -25.59
CA SER A 233 1.95 6.28 -26.39
C SER A 233 1.44 5.00 -25.72
N GLU A 234 1.11 3.97 -26.50
CA GLU A 234 0.63 2.69 -25.97
C GLU A 234 1.65 2.05 -25.02
N GLU A 235 2.93 2.15 -25.34
CA GLU A 235 4.03 1.65 -24.52
C GLU A 235 4.13 2.40 -23.19
N ALA A 236 3.84 3.70 -23.17
CA ALA A 236 3.81 4.50 -21.94
C ALA A 236 2.63 4.10 -21.03
N ILE A 237 1.46 3.83 -21.61
CA ILE A 237 0.28 3.33 -20.87
C ILE A 237 0.60 1.97 -20.25
N GLN A 238 1.15 1.06 -21.06
CA GLN A 238 1.57 -0.27 -20.61
C GLN A 238 2.62 -0.16 -19.51
N LYS A 239 3.60 0.73 -19.66
CA LYS A 239 4.62 0.93 -18.62
C LYS A 239 4.05 1.49 -17.33
N ALA A 240 3.10 2.42 -17.41
CA ALA A 240 2.40 2.93 -16.24
C ALA A 240 1.62 1.83 -15.53
N PHE A 241 0.94 0.93 -16.26
CA PHE A 241 0.27 -0.23 -15.66
C PHE A 241 1.26 -1.17 -14.96
N GLU A 242 2.35 -1.54 -15.63
CA GLU A 242 3.40 -2.40 -15.06
C GLU A 242 3.96 -1.85 -13.74
N LEU A 243 4.35 -0.57 -13.73
CA LEU A 243 4.99 0.05 -12.57
C LEU A 243 4.04 0.23 -11.38
N THR A 244 2.76 0.46 -11.65
CA THR A 244 1.77 0.79 -10.62
C THR A 244 0.93 -0.40 -10.18
N GLY A 245 0.91 -1.48 -10.96
CA GLY A 245 -0.06 -2.57 -10.79
C GLY A 245 -1.50 -2.09 -10.80
N GLY A 246 -1.77 -0.95 -11.46
CA GLY A 246 -3.07 -0.28 -11.49
C GLY A 246 -3.48 0.47 -10.22
N GLN A 247 -2.57 0.68 -9.26
CA GLN A 247 -2.93 1.38 -8.02
C GLN A 247 -3.40 2.82 -8.37
N PRO A 248 -4.65 3.21 -8.00
CA PRO A 248 -5.28 4.42 -8.55
C PRO A 248 -4.52 5.73 -8.31
N TRP A 249 -3.89 5.87 -7.15
CA TRP A 249 -3.11 7.06 -6.84
C TRP A 249 -1.80 7.13 -7.62
N LEU A 250 -1.05 6.03 -7.70
CA LEU A 250 0.20 5.94 -8.46
C LEU A 250 -0.04 6.22 -9.94
N VAL A 251 -1.13 5.68 -10.52
CA VAL A 251 -1.53 5.94 -11.92
C VAL A 251 -1.75 7.44 -12.16
N ASN A 252 -2.47 8.11 -11.25
CA ASN A 252 -2.71 9.55 -11.35
C ASN A 252 -1.44 10.36 -11.06
N ALA A 253 -0.62 9.93 -10.11
CA ALA A 253 0.60 10.61 -9.70
C ALA A 253 1.65 10.60 -10.82
N LEU A 254 1.85 9.46 -11.50
CA LEU A 254 2.73 9.38 -12.66
C LEU A 254 2.27 10.33 -13.77
N ALA A 255 1.01 10.26 -14.17
CA ALA A 255 0.48 11.12 -15.22
C ALA A 255 0.54 12.61 -14.85
N ALA A 256 0.20 12.95 -13.61
CA ALA A 256 0.30 14.32 -13.10
C ALA A 256 1.75 14.82 -13.09
N GLN A 257 2.70 13.98 -12.67
CA GLN A 257 4.12 14.33 -12.64
C GLN A 257 4.66 14.57 -14.05
N VAL A 258 4.35 13.67 -15.00
CA VAL A 258 4.76 13.83 -16.40
C VAL A 258 4.17 15.11 -16.98
N VAL A 259 2.84 15.24 -16.96
CA VAL A 259 2.15 16.31 -17.69
C VAL A 259 2.44 17.68 -17.06
N TYR A 260 2.38 17.79 -15.74
CA TYR A 260 2.43 19.10 -15.08
C TYR A 260 3.83 19.53 -14.65
N LYS A 261 4.76 18.59 -14.40
CA LYS A 261 6.09 18.90 -13.87
C LYS A 261 7.19 18.68 -14.90
N ILE A 262 7.28 17.49 -15.48
CA ILE A 262 8.32 17.14 -16.46
C ILE A 262 8.10 17.92 -17.76
N LEU A 263 6.91 17.79 -18.35
CA LEU A 263 6.54 18.45 -19.60
C LEU A 263 6.00 19.87 -19.41
N LYS A 264 5.79 20.31 -18.16
CA LYS A 264 5.34 21.67 -17.82
C LYS A 264 4.11 22.14 -18.62
N LYS A 265 3.16 21.23 -18.85
CA LYS A 265 1.94 21.44 -19.67
C LYS A 265 2.21 21.73 -21.15
N ASN A 266 3.38 21.38 -21.68
CA ASN A 266 3.61 21.42 -23.11
C ASN A 266 2.91 20.25 -23.80
N TYR A 267 1.64 20.44 -24.13
CA TYR A 267 0.76 19.42 -24.73
C TYR A 267 1.14 19.01 -26.16
N SER A 268 2.09 19.70 -26.80
CA SER A 268 2.58 19.34 -28.14
C SER A 268 3.53 18.14 -28.14
N VAL A 269 4.11 17.79 -26.97
CA VAL A 269 5.06 16.69 -26.83
C VAL A 269 4.31 15.44 -26.35
N PRO A 270 4.41 14.30 -27.04
CA PRO A 270 3.78 13.07 -26.60
C PRO A 270 4.42 12.53 -25.31
N VAL A 271 3.62 11.88 -24.48
CA VAL A 271 4.10 11.16 -23.30
C VAL A 271 4.63 9.79 -23.72
N THR A 272 5.88 9.50 -23.37
CA THR A 272 6.66 8.31 -23.75
C THR A 272 7.05 7.50 -22.51
N VAL A 273 7.64 6.32 -22.73
CA VAL A 273 8.16 5.45 -21.66
C VAL A 273 9.22 6.16 -20.82
N GLU A 274 10.10 6.94 -21.42
CA GLU A 274 11.17 7.68 -20.74
C GLU A 274 10.58 8.71 -19.77
N HIS A 275 9.52 9.42 -20.18
CA HIS A 275 8.82 10.35 -19.31
C HIS A 275 8.20 9.63 -18.09
N ILE A 276 7.61 8.44 -18.30
CA ILE A 276 7.03 7.63 -17.22
C ILE A 276 8.11 7.14 -16.25
N LEU A 277 9.24 6.66 -16.75
CA LEU A 277 10.37 6.22 -15.93
C LEU A 277 10.97 7.38 -15.13
N GLN A 278 11.13 8.55 -15.75
CA GLN A 278 11.57 9.76 -15.04
C GLN A 278 10.57 10.15 -13.93
N ALA A 279 9.26 10.12 -14.22
CA ALA A 279 8.24 10.41 -13.21
C ALA A 279 8.27 9.42 -12.05
N LYS A 280 8.52 8.13 -12.31
CA LYS A 280 8.70 7.10 -11.29
C LYS A 280 9.84 7.48 -10.32
N GLU A 281 11.02 7.80 -10.85
CA GLU A 281 12.18 8.20 -10.04
C GLU A 281 11.90 9.47 -9.22
N GLU A 282 11.33 10.50 -9.85
CA GLU A 282 11.01 11.76 -9.15
C GLU A 282 9.97 11.55 -8.03
N LEU A 283 8.96 10.68 -8.24
CA LEU A 283 7.97 10.35 -7.20
C LEU A 283 8.61 9.61 -6.02
N ILE A 284 9.49 8.65 -6.28
CA ILE A 284 10.18 7.88 -5.24
C ILE A 284 11.09 8.80 -4.41
N LEU A 285 11.76 9.76 -5.04
CA LEU A 285 12.61 10.74 -4.36
C LEU A 285 11.81 11.76 -3.55
N ARG A 286 10.64 12.20 -4.04
CA ARG A 286 9.84 13.27 -3.40
C ARG A 286 9.26 12.89 -2.04
N ARG A 287 9.11 11.60 -1.73
CA ARG A 287 8.47 11.11 -0.49
C ARG A 287 7.09 11.72 -0.26
N ASP A 288 6.17 11.44 -1.18
CA ASP A 288 4.80 11.89 -1.01
C ASP A 288 4.18 11.31 0.26
N THR A 289 3.31 12.08 0.92
CA THR A 289 2.65 11.74 2.20
C THR A 289 1.92 10.38 2.17
N HIS A 290 1.49 9.93 0.99
CA HIS A 290 0.95 8.57 0.83
C HIS A 290 1.98 7.50 1.15
N LEU A 291 3.21 7.68 0.68
CA LEU A 291 4.30 6.76 0.94
C LEU A 291 4.67 6.77 2.43
N ASP A 292 4.70 7.95 3.07
CA ASP A 292 4.94 8.05 4.54
C ASP A 292 3.90 7.28 5.36
N SER A 293 2.64 7.34 4.96
CA SER A 293 1.58 6.55 5.59
C SER A 293 1.81 5.04 5.45
N LEU A 294 2.49 4.56 4.40
CA LEU A 294 2.85 3.15 4.27
C LEU A 294 4.01 2.82 5.21
N ILE A 295 4.96 3.75 5.41
CA ILE A 295 6.10 3.57 6.33
C ILE A 295 5.63 3.28 7.75
N ASP A 296 4.62 4.00 8.23
CA ASP A 296 4.09 3.77 9.58
C ASP A 296 3.54 2.35 9.76
N LYS A 297 2.97 1.76 8.70
CA LYS A 297 2.45 0.38 8.72
C LYS A 297 3.54 -0.67 8.70
N LEU A 298 4.69 -0.38 8.08
CA LEU A 298 5.83 -1.30 8.07
C LEU A 298 6.42 -1.55 9.47
N ARG A 299 6.09 -0.73 10.47
CA ARG A 299 6.51 -0.92 11.87
C ARG A 299 5.67 -1.94 12.64
N GLU A 300 4.49 -2.31 12.15
CA GLU A 300 3.62 -3.26 12.84
C GLU A 300 4.18 -4.70 12.73
N GLU A 301 4.34 -5.42 13.85
CA GLU A 301 4.94 -6.77 13.88
C GLU A 301 4.28 -7.77 12.91
N ARG A 302 2.95 -7.71 12.79
CA ARG A 302 2.21 -8.54 11.83
C ARG A 302 2.52 -8.24 10.37
N VAL A 303 2.88 -6.99 10.05
CA VAL A 303 3.31 -6.60 8.71
C VAL A 303 4.74 -7.09 8.47
N LYS A 304 5.62 -6.96 9.48
CA LYS A 304 7.01 -7.44 9.41
C LYS A 304 7.07 -8.93 9.10
N ARG A 305 6.26 -9.77 9.76
CA ARG A 305 6.18 -11.23 9.50
C ARG A 305 5.88 -11.60 8.05
N VAL A 306 5.19 -10.74 7.30
CA VAL A 306 4.86 -10.97 5.88
C VAL A 306 5.91 -10.35 4.97
N ILE A 307 6.38 -9.13 5.27
CA ILE A 307 7.30 -8.40 4.40
C ILE A 307 8.73 -8.93 4.50
N ILE A 308 9.21 -9.36 5.67
CA ILE A 308 10.57 -9.90 5.84
C ILE A 308 10.85 -11.06 4.88
N PRO A 309 10.04 -12.14 4.83
CA PRO A 309 10.25 -13.25 3.89
C PRO A 309 10.31 -12.81 2.42
N ILE A 310 9.50 -11.82 2.05
CA ILE A 310 9.46 -11.29 0.68
C ILE A 310 10.76 -10.54 0.36
N LEU A 311 11.29 -9.80 1.32
CA LEU A 311 12.54 -9.04 1.15
C LEU A 311 13.78 -9.93 1.17
N THR A 312 13.78 -11.00 1.98
CA THR A 312 14.91 -11.94 2.06
C THR A 312 14.89 -13.00 0.97
N GLY A 313 13.73 -13.27 0.37
CA GLY A 313 13.54 -14.33 -0.60
C GLY A 313 13.45 -15.73 0.02
N GLU A 314 13.28 -15.82 1.35
CA GLU A 314 13.38 -17.04 2.14
C GLU A 314 12.23 -17.14 3.13
N SER A 315 11.80 -18.37 3.46
CA SER A 315 10.84 -18.63 4.54
C SER A 315 11.48 -18.40 5.91
N THR A 316 10.82 -17.64 6.78
CA THR A 316 11.27 -17.38 8.16
C THR A 316 10.79 -18.48 9.11
N GLN A 317 11.39 -18.60 10.32
CA GLN A 317 10.96 -19.60 11.31
C GLN A 317 9.51 -19.39 11.79
N ASP A 318 9.03 -18.15 11.75
CA ASP A 318 7.63 -17.80 11.94
C ASP A 318 6.97 -17.62 10.57
N ASP A 319 6.35 -18.68 10.04
CA ASP A 319 5.54 -18.54 8.81
C ASP A 319 4.37 -17.57 9.06
N PRO A 320 4.12 -16.61 8.16
CA PRO A 320 3.01 -15.69 8.32
C PRO A 320 1.69 -16.46 8.35
N ILE A 321 0.91 -16.26 9.41
CA ILE A 321 -0.44 -16.82 9.54
C ILE A 321 -1.32 -16.20 8.45
N GLU A 322 -2.27 -16.98 7.91
CA GLU A 322 -3.18 -16.55 6.84
C GLU A 322 -3.82 -15.17 7.10
N ASP A 323 -4.19 -14.89 8.35
CA ASP A 323 -4.74 -13.60 8.78
C ASP A 323 -3.78 -12.42 8.59
N ASP A 324 -2.47 -12.61 8.78
CA ASP A 324 -1.47 -11.56 8.56
C ASP A 324 -1.28 -11.29 7.07
N ILE A 325 -1.29 -12.32 6.23
CA ILE A 325 -1.25 -12.17 4.78
C ILE A 325 -2.48 -11.41 4.29
N MET A 326 -3.68 -11.79 4.74
CA MET A 326 -4.92 -11.09 4.39
C MET A 326 -4.86 -9.62 4.80
N TYR A 327 -4.36 -9.34 6.01
CA TYR A 327 -4.21 -7.98 6.49
C TYR A 327 -3.25 -7.13 5.66
N VAL A 328 -2.07 -7.65 5.34
CA VAL A 328 -1.07 -6.91 4.53
C VAL A 328 -1.57 -6.74 3.08
N LYS A 329 -2.36 -7.69 2.57
CA LYS A 329 -3.07 -7.55 1.30
C LYS A 329 -4.12 -6.45 1.33
N ASP A 330 -4.91 -6.36 2.41
CA ASP A 330 -5.90 -5.30 2.61
C ASP A 330 -5.28 -3.90 2.73
N LEU A 331 -4.05 -3.82 3.26
CA LEU A 331 -3.25 -2.59 3.23
C LEU A 331 -2.80 -2.20 1.81
N GLY A 332 -2.89 -3.11 0.84
CA GLY A 332 -2.46 -2.91 -0.54
C GLY A 332 -0.94 -3.01 -0.72
N LEU A 333 -0.23 -3.59 0.26
CA LEU A 333 1.22 -3.73 0.24
C LEU A 333 1.67 -4.96 -0.53
N ILE A 334 0.85 -6.01 -0.57
CA ILE A 334 1.14 -7.26 -1.27
C ILE A 334 0.01 -7.65 -2.22
N ARG A 335 0.34 -8.53 -3.16
CA ARG A 335 -0.60 -9.25 -4.02
C ARG A 335 -0.26 -10.74 -4.01
N ASN A 336 -1.22 -11.56 -4.42
CA ASN A 336 -0.97 -12.96 -4.71
C ASN A 336 -0.90 -13.11 -6.23
N ASP A 337 0.25 -13.54 -6.74
CA ASP A 337 0.43 -13.92 -8.14
C ASP A 337 0.75 -15.42 -8.22
N ARG A 338 -0.13 -16.19 -8.87
CA ARG A 338 0.03 -17.64 -9.11
C ARG A 338 0.39 -18.45 -7.85
N GLY A 339 -0.17 -18.09 -6.70
CA GLY A 339 0.07 -18.76 -5.43
C GLY A 339 1.28 -18.27 -4.65
N ARG A 340 1.98 -17.23 -5.14
CA ARG A 340 3.10 -16.57 -4.44
C ARG A 340 2.68 -15.20 -3.95
N VAL A 341 3.08 -14.87 -2.72
CA VAL A 341 2.89 -13.54 -2.14
C VAL A 341 4.06 -12.65 -2.57
N GLU A 342 3.74 -11.49 -3.15
CA GLU A 342 4.73 -10.53 -3.63
C GLU A 342 4.32 -9.10 -3.25
N ILE A 343 5.27 -8.16 -3.27
CA ILE A 343 4.95 -6.73 -3.15
C ILE A 343 3.99 -6.31 -4.26
N ALA A 344 3.00 -5.47 -3.93
CA ALA A 344 1.86 -5.20 -4.80
C ALA A 344 2.21 -4.62 -6.17
N ASN A 345 3.30 -3.85 -6.27
CA ASN A 345 3.77 -3.25 -7.52
C ASN A 345 5.28 -2.88 -7.47
N PRO A 346 5.93 -2.71 -8.63
CA PRO A 346 7.35 -2.32 -8.71
C PRO A 346 7.72 -1.05 -7.97
N ILE A 347 6.86 -0.01 -7.98
CA ILE A 347 7.14 1.23 -7.22
C ILE A 347 7.25 0.94 -5.72
N TYR A 348 6.34 0.14 -5.16
CA TYR A 348 6.40 -0.25 -3.75
C TYR A 348 7.63 -1.13 -3.46
N ASN A 349 8.06 -1.98 -4.40
CA ASN A 349 9.28 -2.77 -4.25
C ASN A 349 10.54 -1.90 -4.11
N GLU A 350 10.56 -0.72 -4.74
CA GLU A 350 11.63 0.26 -4.55
C GLU A 350 11.46 1.09 -3.26
N VAL A 351 10.24 1.57 -2.99
CA VAL A 351 9.95 2.46 -1.86
C VAL A 351 10.13 1.77 -0.52
N ILE A 352 9.64 0.54 -0.33
CA ILE A 352 9.59 -0.13 0.97
C ILE A 352 11.00 -0.23 1.59
N PRO A 353 12.02 -0.82 0.94
CA PRO A 353 13.34 -0.90 1.54
C PRO A 353 14.03 0.47 1.69
N ARG A 354 13.76 1.43 0.79
CA ARG A 354 14.28 2.81 0.95
C ARG A 354 13.71 3.48 2.19
N ALA A 355 12.43 3.26 2.48
CA ALA A 355 11.79 3.73 3.70
C ALA A 355 12.40 3.07 4.94
N LEU A 356 12.60 1.75 4.92
CA LEU A 356 13.19 0.99 6.03
C LEU A 356 14.65 1.37 6.32
N THR A 357 15.38 1.85 5.31
CA THR A 357 16.81 2.20 5.42
C THR A 357 17.09 3.68 5.58
N TRP A 358 16.07 4.54 5.58
CA TRP A 358 16.30 5.98 5.51
C TRP A 358 17.07 6.55 6.69
N ALA A 359 16.69 6.19 7.92
CA ALA A 359 17.41 6.64 9.11
C ALA A 359 18.88 6.22 9.04
N SER A 360 19.11 5.03 8.47
CA SER A 360 20.44 4.48 8.27
C SER A 360 21.27 5.28 7.27
N GLN A 361 20.66 5.64 6.14
CA GLN A 361 21.30 6.47 5.11
C GLN A 361 21.74 7.83 5.66
N GLN A 362 20.92 8.49 6.49
CA GLN A 362 21.24 9.81 7.04
C GLN A 362 22.43 9.81 7.99
N MET A 363 22.66 8.71 8.72
CA MET A 363 23.80 8.61 9.64
C MET A 363 25.09 8.12 8.95
N MET A 364 25.00 7.61 7.71
CA MET A 364 26.15 7.16 6.94
C MET A 364 26.79 8.31 6.16
N TYR A 365 27.48 9.22 6.86
CA TYR A 365 28.38 10.18 6.20
C TYR A 365 29.71 9.49 5.88
N ILE A 366 29.94 9.15 4.61
CA ILE A 366 31.23 8.64 4.13
C ILE A 366 31.55 9.36 2.82
N GLU A 367 32.40 10.37 2.90
CA GLU A 367 33.09 10.94 1.75
C GLU A 367 34.19 9.98 1.32
N GLU A 368 34.10 9.46 0.10
CA GLU A 368 35.21 9.15 -0.81
C GLU A 368 34.66 8.37 -2.04
N SER A 369 35.10 8.76 -3.25
CA SER A 369 34.73 8.12 -4.54
C SER A 369 35.70 7.00 -4.93
N TRP A 370 36.31 6.31 -3.98
CA TRP A 370 37.37 5.31 -4.22
C TRP A 370 36.90 4.11 -5.06
N TYR A 371 35.58 3.90 -5.18
CA TYR A 371 34.94 2.86 -6.00
C TYR A 371 34.64 3.31 -7.44
N ILE A 372 35.05 4.52 -7.84
CA ILE A 372 34.94 4.98 -9.24
C ILE A 372 36.30 4.79 -9.92
N LYS A 373 36.30 4.10 -11.06
CA LYS A 373 37.49 3.88 -11.88
C LYS A 373 37.91 5.19 -12.58
N PRO A 374 39.17 5.31 -13.03
CA PRO A 374 39.62 6.48 -13.79
C PRO A 374 38.81 6.75 -15.07
N ASP A 375 38.16 5.74 -15.64
CA ASP A 375 37.27 5.86 -16.82
C ASP A 375 35.84 6.32 -16.45
N GLY A 376 35.59 6.63 -15.18
CA GLY A 376 34.29 7.05 -14.67
C GLY A 376 33.29 5.92 -14.44
N LYS A 377 33.67 4.65 -14.63
CA LYS A 377 32.79 3.51 -14.36
C LYS A 377 32.84 3.05 -12.91
N LEU A 378 31.80 2.35 -12.49
CA LEU A 378 31.74 1.75 -11.17
C LEU A 378 32.73 0.56 -11.06
N ASN A 379 33.50 0.54 -9.99
CA ASN A 379 34.29 -0.61 -9.58
C ASN A 379 33.51 -1.38 -8.51
N MET A 380 32.64 -2.31 -8.95
CA MET A 380 31.82 -3.09 -8.03
C MET A 380 32.64 -3.99 -7.09
N ASP A 381 33.81 -4.49 -7.55
CA ASP A 381 34.71 -5.28 -6.70
C ASP A 381 35.20 -4.46 -5.51
N GLU A 382 35.75 -3.28 -5.79
CA GLU A 382 36.19 -2.38 -4.73
C GLU A 382 34.99 -1.98 -3.87
N PHE A 383 33.87 -1.56 -4.49
CA PHE A 383 32.66 -1.14 -3.77
C PHE A 383 32.25 -2.16 -2.70
N LEU A 384 32.16 -3.45 -3.08
CA LEU A 384 31.79 -4.53 -2.16
C LEU A 384 32.87 -4.83 -1.11
N LYS A 385 34.16 -4.69 -1.42
CA LYS A 385 35.23 -4.78 -0.41
C LYS A 385 35.15 -3.66 0.62
N GLY A 386 34.82 -2.43 0.20
CA GLY A 386 34.57 -1.34 1.14
C GLY A 386 33.31 -1.56 1.96
N PHE A 387 32.29 -2.20 1.36
CA PHE A 387 31.13 -2.66 2.10
C PHE A 387 31.47 -3.75 3.12
N GLN A 388 32.30 -4.78 2.81
CA GLN A 388 32.78 -5.77 3.78
C GLN A 388 33.44 -5.10 5.01
N LYS A 389 34.32 -4.11 4.77
CA LYS A 389 34.98 -3.34 5.84
C LYS A 389 33.98 -2.54 6.68
N PHE A 390 32.99 -1.93 6.02
CA PHE A 390 31.93 -1.20 6.69
C PHE A 390 31.06 -2.16 7.52
N PHE A 391 30.59 -3.25 6.91
CA PHE A 391 29.75 -4.27 7.52
C PHE A 391 30.43 -4.84 8.77
N ARG A 392 31.70 -5.24 8.72
CA ARG A 392 32.46 -5.69 9.89
C ARG A 392 32.45 -4.70 11.07
N ARG A 393 32.59 -3.40 10.80
CA ARG A 393 32.68 -2.36 11.84
C ARG A 393 31.34 -2.00 12.45
N HIS A 394 30.26 -2.27 11.73
CA HIS A 394 28.96 -1.67 11.99
C HIS A 394 27.84 -2.70 12.15
N ALA A 395 28.00 -3.93 11.69
CA ALA A 395 26.96 -4.94 11.62
C ALA A 395 26.24 -5.15 12.95
N GLU A 396 26.94 -5.36 14.07
CA GLU A 396 26.27 -5.58 15.36
C GLU A 396 25.42 -4.37 15.78
N SER A 397 26.02 -3.17 15.75
CA SER A 397 25.31 -1.93 16.13
C SER A 397 24.16 -1.56 15.21
N TRP A 398 24.19 -2.01 13.95
CA TRP A 398 23.21 -1.64 12.93
C TRP A 398 22.11 -2.69 12.76
N VAL A 399 22.47 -3.98 12.74
CA VAL A 399 21.53 -5.10 12.64
C VAL A 399 20.61 -5.13 13.87
N GLU A 400 21.11 -4.82 15.07
CA GLU A 400 20.27 -4.75 16.27
C GLU A 400 19.28 -3.57 16.26
N ARG A 401 19.59 -2.50 15.51
CA ARG A 401 18.75 -1.31 15.37
C ARG A 401 17.69 -1.42 14.27
N PHE A 402 17.83 -2.36 13.33
CA PHE A 402 16.80 -2.57 12.32
C PHE A 402 15.59 -3.26 12.95
N ASP A 403 14.43 -2.65 12.75
CA ASP A 403 13.12 -3.28 13.01
C ASP A 403 12.94 -4.59 12.23
N TYR A 404 13.66 -4.74 11.12
CA TYR A 404 13.71 -5.89 10.22
C TYR A 404 15.06 -6.60 10.37
N ARG A 405 15.31 -7.25 11.52
CA ARG A 405 16.65 -7.79 11.86
C ARG A 405 17.17 -8.78 10.83
N GLU A 406 16.32 -9.68 10.34
CA GLU A 406 16.68 -10.73 9.38
C GLU A 406 17.00 -10.16 7.99
N ALA A 407 16.19 -9.22 7.49
CA ALA A 407 16.49 -8.49 6.26
C ALA A 407 17.57 -7.40 6.45
N GLY A 408 18.01 -7.14 7.67
CA GLY A 408 18.89 -6.04 8.07
C GLY A 408 20.17 -5.93 7.24
N PRO A 409 20.92 -7.03 7.02
CA PRO A 409 22.16 -7.00 6.21
C PRO A 409 21.92 -6.62 4.74
N GLN A 410 20.87 -7.17 4.13
CA GLN A 410 20.48 -6.85 2.75
C GLN A 410 20.02 -5.40 2.64
N LEU A 411 19.18 -4.94 3.57
CA LEU A 411 18.75 -3.54 3.70
C LEU A 411 19.97 -2.61 3.89
N LEU A 412 20.97 -3.03 4.67
CA LEU A 412 22.19 -2.26 4.92
C LEU A 412 23.04 -2.11 3.65
N LEU A 413 23.23 -3.17 2.87
CA LEU A 413 23.89 -3.09 1.56
C LEU A 413 23.14 -2.16 0.61
N GLN A 414 21.81 -2.24 0.59
CA GLN A 414 20.98 -1.35 -0.22
C GLN A 414 21.12 0.11 0.20
N ALA A 415 21.15 0.38 1.51
CA ALA A 415 21.44 1.71 2.04
C ALA A 415 22.83 2.21 1.61
N TYR A 416 23.82 1.32 1.63
CA TYR A 416 25.19 1.62 1.23
C TYR A 416 25.31 1.91 -0.29
N LEU A 417 24.55 1.19 -1.12
CA LEU A 417 24.46 1.42 -2.58
C LEU A 417 23.89 2.79 -2.95
N HIS A 418 23.18 3.47 -2.05
CA HIS A 418 22.71 4.84 -2.28
C HIS A 418 23.84 5.83 -2.62
N ARG A 419 25.10 5.52 -2.27
CA ARG A 419 26.28 6.29 -2.69
C ARG A 419 26.46 6.34 -4.21
N VAL A 420 26.14 5.24 -4.88
CA VAL A 420 26.15 5.13 -6.34
C VAL A 420 25.05 6.03 -6.94
N VAL A 421 23.88 6.08 -6.29
CA VAL A 421 22.77 6.96 -6.73
C VAL A 421 23.13 8.44 -6.59
N ASN A 422 23.73 8.84 -5.46
CA ASN A 422 24.13 10.23 -5.21
C ASN A 422 25.16 10.77 -6.21
N THR A 423 25.90 9.90 -6.89
CA THR A 423 26.94 10.25 -7.87
C THR A 423 26.49 10.07 -9.32
N GLY A 424 25.17 10.00 -9.56
CA GLY A 424 24.58 9.92 -10.90
C GLY A 424 24.27 8.50 -11.38
N GLY A 425 24.30 7.50 -10.49
CA GLY A 425 23.85 6.14 -10.76
C GLY A 425 22.37 5.91 -10.54
N ALA A 426 21.90 4.73 -10.93
CA ALA A 426 20.59 4.20 -10.63
C ALA A 426 20.71 2.79 -10.04
N ILE A 427 19.86 2.47 -9.07
CA ILE A 427 19.69 1.09 -8.60
C ILE A 427 18.32 0.66 -9.06
N GLU A 428 18.28 -0.36 -9.89
CA GLU A 428 17.03 -0.97 -10.33
C GLU A 428 16.82 -2.27 -9.56
N ARG A 429 15.60 -2.43 -9.04
CA ARG A 429 15.13 -3.68 -8.46
C ARG A 429 14.20 -4.34 -9.45
N GLU A 430 14.48 -5.62 -9.69
CA GLU A 430 13.64 -6.53 -10.46
C GLU A 430 13.08 -5.98 -11.78
N PHE A 431 13.62 -6.48 -12.89
CA PHE A 431 12.77 -6.81 -14.01
C PHE A 431 12.20 -8.20 -13.76
N ALA A 432 10.88 -8.31 -13.61
CA ALA A 432 10.20 -9.60 -13.63
C ALA A 432 9.51 -9.79 -14.99
N VAL A 433 10.01 -10.73 -15.80
CA VAL A 433 9.21 -11.46 -16.80
C VAL A 433 9.59 -12.93 -16.68
N GLY A 434 8.86 -13.71 -15.86
CA GLY A 434 9.09 -15.15 -15.67
C GLY A 434 9.38 -15.60 -14.23
N SER A 435 9.76 -16.87 -14.07
CA SER A 435 9.76 -17.65 -12.80
C SER A 435 11.06 -17.58 -11.96
N GLY A 436 11.82 -16.50 -12.01
CA GLY A 436 13.05 -16.33 -11.21
C GLY A 436 13.42 -14.86 -11.01
N ARG A 437 13.90 -14.52 -9.81
CA ARG A 437 14.25 -13.17 -9.35
C ARG A 437 15.77 -13.00 -9.30
N ALA A 438 16.24 -11.77 -9.40
CA ALA A 438 17.52 -11.37 -8.85
C ALA A 438 17.33 -10.12 -8.01
N ASP A 439 18.06 -10.06 -6.90
CA ASP A 439 17.75 -9.11 -5.84
C ASP A 439 18.09 -7.66 -6.22
N LEU A 440 19.18 -7.42 -6.96
CA LEU A 440 19.63 -6.05 -7.31
C LEU A 440 20.36 -5.95 -8.66
N CYS A 441 20.02 -4.92 -9.44
CA CYS A 441 20.81 -4.44 -10.57
C CYS A 441 21.30 -3.01 -10.32
N VAL A 442 22.60 -2.79 -10.44
CA VAL A 442 23.20 -1.46 -10.31
C VAL A 442 23.57 -0.95 -11.69
N LYS A 443 22.96 0.16 -12.10
CA LYS A 443 23.26 0.88 -13.34
C LYS A 443 24.08 2.12 -13.05
N TYR A 444 25.24 2.26 -13.67
CA TYR A 444 26.09 3.43 -13.49
C TYR A 444 26.80 3.79 -14.77
N GLN A 445 26.55 5.00 -15.30
CA GLN A 445 27.20 5.51 -16.52
C GLN A 445 27.16 4.52 -17.71
N GLY A 446 26.03 3.82 -17.87
CA GLY A 446 25.82 2.82 -18.93
C GLY A 446 26.40 1.43 -18.65
N ASP A 447 27.05 1.22 -17.50
CA ASP A 447 27.48 -0.11 -17.03
C ASP A 447 26.42 -0.76 -16.14
N MET A 448 26.35 -2.09 -16.14
CA MET A 448 25.37 -2.88 -15.39
C MET A 448 26.07 -3.95 -14.55
N HIS A 449 25.67 -4.03 -13.28
CA HIS A 449 26.15 -5.04 -12.34
C HIS A 449 24.97 -5.77 -11.69
N ALA A 450 24.94 -7.09 -11.82
CA ALA A 450 23.95 -7.95 -11.19
C ALA A 450 24.45 -8.48 -9.84
N LEU A 451 23.62 -8.36 -8.79
CA LEU A 451 23.90 -8.90 -7.47
C LEU A 451 22.74 -9.79 -7.01
N GLU A 452 23.09 -10.96 -6.47
CA GLU A 452 22.19 -11.87 -5.76
C GLU A 452 22.58 -11.85 -4.28
N LEU A 453 21.61 -11.73 -3.37
CA LEU A 453 21.83 -11.61 -1.94
C LEU A 453 21.23 -12.81 -1.20
N LYS A 454 22.03 -13.50 -0.38
CA LYS A 454 21.55 -14.63 0.44
C LYS A 454 21.90 -14.45 1.91
N LEU A 455 21.02 -14.92 2.79
CA LEU A 455 21.41 -15.20 4.17
C LEU A 455 21.97 -16.62 4.20
N TYR A 456 23.07 -16.83 4.91
CA TYR A 456 23.64 -18.17 5.06
C TYR A 456 22.78 -19.01 6.01
N TYR A 457 22.21 -20.11 5.52
CA TYR A 457 21.50 -21.11 6.34
C TYR A 457 22.27 -22.41 6.43
N ASP A 458 22.70 -22.92 5.27
CA ASP A 458 23.31 -24.23 5.15
C ASP A 458 24.30 -24.29 3.98
N ASN A 459 24.79 -25.50 3.71
CA ASN A 459 25.79 -25.73 2.68
C ASN A 459 25.24 -25.62 1.24
N TYR A 460 23.92 -25.53 1.05
CA TYR A 460 23.27 -25.40 -0.25
C TYR A 460 23.05 -23.94 -0.66
N THR A 461 23.08 -23.00 0.30
CA THR A 461 22.86 -21.56 0.06
C THR A 461 23.74 -21.00 -1.08
N GLU A 462 25.03 -21.36 -1.13
CA GLU A 462 25.92 -20.92 -2.22
C GLU A 462 25.48 -21.48 -3.58
N SER A 463 25.20 -22.79 -3.66
CA SER A 463 24.81 -23.43 -4.93
C SER A 463 23.48 -22.92 -5.47
N GLU A 464 22.49 -22.70 -4.60
CA GLU A 464 21.19 -22.14 -5.00
C GLU A 464 21.31 -20.68 -5.45
N GLY A 465 22.13 -19.88 -4.76
CA GLY A 465 22.43 -18.51 -5.15
C GLY A 465 23.13 -18.42 -6.51
N LEU A 466 24.06 -19.33 -6.81
CA LEU A 466 24.74 -19.41 -8.11
C LEU A 466 23.75 -19.72 -9.24
N GLU A 467 22.86 -20.70 -9.05
CA GLU A 467 21.85 -21.08 -10.04
C GLU A 467 20.86 -19.92 -10.31
N GLN A 468 20.45 -19.21 -9.26
CA GLN A 468 19.56 -18.04 -9.39
C GLN A 468 20.24 -16.89 -10.12
N LEU A 469 21.44 -16.49 -9.69
CA LEU A 469 22.20 -15.41 -10.33
C LEU A 469 22.52 -15.73 -11.79
N ASN A 470 22.84 -16.99 -12.11
CA ASN A 470 23.16 -17.40 -13.47
C ASN A 470 21.99 -17.18 -14.44
N ARG A 471 20.76 -17.55 -14.05
CA ARG A 471 19.55 -17.30 -14.84
C ARG A 471 19.33 -15.81 -15.10
N TYR A 472 19.65 -14.98 -14.11
CA TYR A 472 19.52 -13.54 -14.24
C TYR A 472 20.56 -12.91 -15.17
N LEU A 473 21.81 -13.37 -15.07
CA LEU A 473 22.87 -12.94 -15.97
C LEU A 473 22.56 -13.24 -17.44
N ASP A 474 21.86 -14.36 -17.74
CA ASP A 474 21.38 -14.64 -19.10
C ASP A 474 20.35 -13.61 -19.59
N GLN A 475 19.43 -13.20 -18.72
CA GLN A 475 18.38 -12.24 -19.06
C GLN A 475 18.93 -10.84 -19.33
N LEU A 476 20.01 -10.46 -18.65
CA LEU A 476 20.66 -9.16 -18.81
C LEU A 476 21.83 -9.16 -19.82
N ASP A 477 22.13 -10.30 -20.45
CA ASP A 477 23.32 -10.49 -21.30
C ASP A 477 24.63 -10.07 -20.60
N LEU A 478 24.75 -10.44 -19.32
CA LEU A 478 25.91 -10.12 -18.48
C LEU A 478 26.83 -11.34 -18.32
N LYS A 479 28.14 -11.11 -18.45
CA LYS A 479 29.17 -12.14 -18.24
C LYS A 479 29.74 -12.18 -16.82
N ARG A 480 29.36 -11.21 -15.97
CA ARG A 480 29.83 -11.11 -14.59
C ARG A 480 28.70 -10.75 -13.64
N GLY A 481 28.66 -11.40 -12.48
CA GLY A 481 27.73 -11.11 -11.39
C GLY A 481 28.39 -11.29 -10.03
N TYR A 482 27.65 -10.93 -8.97
CA TYR A 482 28.10 -11.01 -7.59
C TYR A 482 27.08 -11.76 -6.74
N LEU A 483 27.49 -12.83 -6.08
CA LEU A 483 26.69 -13.52 -5.08
C LEU A 483 27.17 -13.08 -3.70
N VAL A 484 26.37 -12.30 -2.99
CA VAL A 484 26.70 -11.79 -1.65
C VAL A 484 26.00 -12.65 -0.61
N ILE A 485 26.76 -13.30 0.28
CA ILE A 485 26.24 -14.21 1.30
C ILE A 485 26.50 -13.62 2.68
N PHE A 486 25.45 -13.32 3.43
CA PHE A 486 25.51 -12.77 4.78
C PHE A 486 25.42 -13.88 5.84
N ASP A 487 26.45 -14.04 6.66
CA ASP A 487 26.45 -15.03 7.74
C ASP A 487 26.23 -14.38 9.12
N LEU A 488 25.01 -14.53 9.63
CA LEU A 488 24.60 -13.98 10.93
C LEU A 488 24.98 -14.84 12.13
N SER A 489 25.72 -15.95 11.93
CA SER A 489 26.10 -16.87 13.01
C SER A 489 26.93 -16.18 14.08
N LYS A 490 26.51 -16.22 15.34
CA LYS A 490 27.29 -15.65 16.46
C LYS A 490 28.54 -16.46 16.82
N THR A 491 28.66 -17.68 16.30
CA THR A 491 29.74 -18.63 16.62
C THR A 491 30.93 -18.53 15.69
N LYS A 492 30.73 -18.10 14.43
CA LYS A 492 31.81 -17.91 13.46
C LYS A 492 32.50 -16.56 13.66
N SER A 493 33.82 -16.57 13.54
CA SER A 493 34.66 -15.37 13.53
C SER A 493 34.45 -14.54 12.26
N TRP A 494 34.79 -13.25 12.30
CA TRP A 494 34.74 -12.40 11.10
C TRP A 494 35.69 -12.88 10.01
N GLU A 495 36.81 -13.52 10.38
CA GLU A 495 37.78 -14.10 9.45
C GLU A 495 37.18 -15.30 8.68
N GLU A 496 36.25 -16.03 9.28
CA GLU A 496 35.53 -17.13 8.60
C GLU A 496 34.38 -16.63 7.71
N LYS A 497 33.77 -15.50 8.08
CA LYS A 497 32.63 -14.92 7.34
C LYS A 497 33.07 -14.08 6.13
N LEU A 498 34.16 -13.34 6.26
CA LEU A 498 34.64 -12.43 5.21
C LEU A 498 35.55 -13.16 4.24
N TYR A 499 35.03 -13.50 3.07
CA TYR A 499 35.79 -14.11 2.00
C TYR A 499 35.42 -13.54 0.62
N TRP A 500 36.29 -13.79 -0.35
CA TRP A 500 36.08 -13.47 -1.75
C TRP A 500 36.53 -14.64 -2.60
N LYS A 501 35.64 -15.19 -3.43
CA LYS A 501 35.90 -16.34 -4.28
C LYS A 501 35.41 -16.05 -5.68
N GLU A 502 36.27 -16.22 -6.68
CA GLU A 502 35.86 -16.17 -8.08
C GLU A 502 35.47 -17.59 -8.52
N VAL A 503 34.27 -17.71 -9.09
CA VAL A 503 33.68 -18.97 -9.56
C VAL A 503 33.33 -18.79 -11.04
N GLU A 504 33.69 -19.79 -11.85
CA GLU A 504 33.16 -19.90 -13.20
C GLU A 504 31.97 -20.85 -13.17
N TYR A 505 30.79 -20.36 -13.55
CA TYR A 505 29.54 -21.10 -13.53
C TYR A 505 28.86 -20.92 -14.89
N GLU A 506 28.68 -22.03 -15.62
CA GLU A 506 28.11 -22.05 -16.97
C GLU A 506 28.71 -21.01 -17.94
N GLY A 507 30.03 -20.79 -17.86
CA GLY A 507 30.78 -19.84 -18.71
C GLY A 507 30.66 -18.36 -18.30
N LYS A 508 30.03 -18.08 -17.15
CA LYS A 508 29.95 -16.74 -16.54
C LYS A 508 30.88 -16.65 -15.34
N ARG A 509 31.41 -15.45 -15.08
CA ARG A 509 32.30 -15.18 -13.93
C ARG A 509 31.49 -14.63 -12.77
N ILE A 510 31.40 -15.34 -11.67
CA ILE A 510 30.67 -14.91 -10.47
C ILE A 510 31.65 -14.70 -9.33
N ALA A 511 31.62 -13.51 -8.72
CA ALA A 511 32.31 -13.25 -7.47
C ALA A 511 31.38 -13.61 -6.30
N VAL A 512 31.72 -14.63 -5.53
CA VAL A 512 31.05 -14.98 -4.28
C VAL A 512 31.73 -14.21 -3.15
N VAL A 513 30.94 -13.38 -2.46
CA VAL A 513 31.41 -12.44 -1.44
C VAL A 513 30.74 -12.76 -0.11
N GLY A 514 31.52 -13.26 0.84
CA GLY A 514 31.06 -13.53 2.20
C GLY A 514 31.06 -12.28 3.06
N MET A 515 29.99 -12.08 3.84
CA MET A 515 29.77 -10.92 4.72
C MET A 515 29.56 -11.35 6.17
#